data_AF-E9H1J2-F1
#
_entry.id   AF-E9H1J2-F1
#
_cell.length_a   1.000
_cell.length_b   1.000
_cell.length_c   1.000
_cell.angle_alpha   90.00
_cell.angle_beta   90.00
_cell.angle_gamma   90.00
#
_symmetry.space_group_name_H-M   'P 1'
#
loop_
_entity.id
_entity.type
_entity.pdbx_description
1 polymer ?
#
loop_
_entity_poly.entity_id
_entity_poly.type
_entity_poly.pdbx_seq_one_letter_code
_entity_poly.pdbx_strand_id
1 'polypeptide(L)'
;MNVPVYFACTFAFLLCLGTGVMSRQIAFDSELGGQNPLLFVRAVEKFVCPGVGNYPVPGQECTNAYYSCGPDLTPVLSYCPGASVFEPTTQLCTSSSSAPCKSE
;
A
#
# COMPACT_ATOMS: atom_id res chain seq x y z
N MET A 1 -0.73 18.29 -37.85
CA MET A 1 0.64 18.51 -38.36
C MET A 1 1.26 19.65 -37.56
N ASN A 2 2.33 19.33 -36.83
CA ASN A 2 3.38 20.21 -36.29
C ASN A 2 3.01 21.51 -35.58
N VAL A 3 2.95 21.49 -34.23
CA VAL A 3 3.85 22.31 -33.37
C VAL A 3 3.99 21.70 -31.95
N PRO A 4 5.00 20.84 -31.67
CA PRO A 4 5.44 20.61 -30.27
C PRO A 4 6.91 21.00 -30.04
N VAL A 5 7.57 21.59 -31.06
CA VAL A 5 9.01 21.88 -31.02
C VAL A 5 9.31 23.17 -30.24
N TYR A 6 8.42 24.16 -30.28
CA TYR A 6 8.64 25.46 -29.61
C TYR A 6 8.62 25.37 -28.08
N PHE A 7 7.82 24.48 -27.51
CA PHE A 7 7.64 24.36 -26.05
C PHE A 7 8.80 23.60 -25.39
N ALA A 8 9.43 22.67 -26.11
CA ALA A 8 10.62 21.98 -25.65
C ALA A 8 11.87 22.89 -25.66
N CYS A 9 11.96 23.83 -26.62
CA CYS A 9 13.10 24.74 -26.72
C CYS A 9 13.16 25.76 -25.57
N THR A 10 12.04 26.27 -25.07
CA THR A 10 12.06 27.25 -23.97
C THR A 10 12.54 26.64 -22.65
N PHE A 11 12.15 25.39 -22.36
CA PHE A 11 12.63 24.66 -21.19
C PHE A 11 14.12 24.32 -21.27
N ALA A 12 14.62 23.98 -22.46
CA ALA A 12 16.05 23.73 -22.67
C ALA A 12 16.91 25.00 -22.49
N PHE A 13 16.42 26.17 -22.92
CA PHE A 13 17.13 27.44 -22.71
C PHE A 13 17.18 27.88 -21.23
N LEU A 14 16.16 27.55 -20.44
CA LEU A 14 16.12 27.88 -19.00
C LEU A 14 16.95 26.91 -18.13
N LEU A 15 17.19 25.68 -18.58
CA LEU A 15 18.07 24.73 -17.90
C LEU A 15 19.56 25.09 -17.98
N CYS A 16 19.97 25.97 -18.91
CA CYS A 16 21.35 26.45 -19.02
C CYS A 16 21.67 27.64 -18.09
N LEU A 17 20.67 28.33 -17.55
CA LEU A 17 20.86 29.43 -16.60
C LEU A 17 20.67 28.90 -15.18
N GLY A 18 21.70 28.20 -14.71
CA GLY A 18 21.69 27.45 -13.46
C GLY A 18 21.25 28.26 -12.23
N THR A 19 20.00 28.04 -11.81
CA THR A 19 19.56 28.32 -10.45
C THR A 19 18.98 27.04 -9.88
N GLY A 20 19.74 26.41 -8.99
CA GLY A 20 19.28 25.25 -8.23
C GLY A 20 18.10 25.64 -7.35
N VAL A 21 16.93 25.12 -7.67
CA VAL A 21 15.80 25.09 -6.74
C VAL A 21 15.55 23.62 -6.41
N MET A 22 16.30 23.13 -5.42
CA MET A 22 15.86 22.01 -4.59
C MET A 22 14.64 22.51 -3.83
N SER A 23 13.44 22.28 -4.36
CA SER A 23 12.24 22.44 -3.55
C SER A 23 11.40 21.18 -3.67
N ARG A 24 11.53 20.38 -2.62
CA ARG A 24 10.62 19.30 -2.25
C ARG A 24 9.19 19.83 -2.33
N GLN A 25 8.42 19.32 -3.27
CA GLN A 25 7.03 18.93 -3.10
C GLN A 25 6.63 18.30 -4.43
N ILE A 26 6.47 16.98 -4.44
CA ILE A 26 5.72 16.28 -5.47
C ILE A 26 4.29 16.78 -5.32
N ALA A 27 3.98 17.88 -6.01
CA ALA A 27 2.61 18.33 -6.21
C ALA A 27 2.03 17.45 -7.32
N PHE A 28 1.28 16.46 -6.85
CA PHE A 28 0.23 15.73 -7.55
C PHE A 28 -0.51 16.68 -8.49
N ASP A 29 -0.44 16.44 -9.80
CA ASP A 29 -1.55 16.60 -10.74
C ASP A 29 -1.10 16.22 -12.16
N SER A 30 -1.60 15.10 -12.66
CA SER A 30 -1.68 14.80 -14.09
C SER A 30 -2.71 13.69 -14.30
N GLU A 31 -3.96 14.15 -14.40
CA GLU A 31 -4.94 13.82 -15.44
C GLU A 31 -4.95 12.37 -15.98
N LEU A 32 -6.13 11.74 -15.82
CA LEU A 32 -6.57 10.48 -16.40
C LEU A 32 -6.48 10.47 -17.94
N GLY A 33 -5.28 10.25 -18.47
CA GLY A 33 -5.00 9.96 -19.88
C GLY A 33 -4.53 8.51 -20.03
N GLY A 34 -5.41 7.65 -20.56
CA GLY A 34 -5.28 6.20 -20.56
C GLY A 34 -3.92 5.59 -20.94
N GLN A 35 -3.43 4.71 -20.05
CA GLN A 35 -2.72 3.49 -20.41
C GLN A 35 -3.29 2.33 -19.58
N ASN A 36 -3.88 1.34 -20.25
CA ASN A 36 -4.07 0.00 -19.71
C ASN A 36 -2.98 -0.90 -20.32
N PRO A 37 -2.13 -1.50 -19.48
CA PRO A 37 -1.98 -2.95 -19.60
C PRO A 37 -1.83 -3.60 -18.21
N LEU A 38 -2.68 -4.59 -17.97
CA LEU A 38 -2.70 -5.46 -16.80
C LEU A 38 -1.36 -6.20 -16.61
N LEU A 39 -0.40 -5.70 -15.83
CA LEU A 39 0.58 -6.50 -15.04
C LEU A 39 1.56 -5.61 -14.26
N PHE A 40 1.46 -5.69 -12.93
CA PHE A 40 2.51 -5.40 -11.95
C PHE A 40 2.78 -3.94 -11.55
N VAL A 41 1.75 -3.11 -11.42
CA VAL A 41 1.63 -2.40 -10.14
C VAL A 41 0.78 -3.31 -9.30
N ARG A 42 1.38 -4.05 -8.36
CA ARG A 42 0.57 -4.58 -7.25
C ARG A 42 0.05 -3.33 -6.55
N ALA A 43 -1.15 -2.89 -6.93
CA ALA A 43 -1.96 -2.09 -6.05
C ALA A 43 -2.15 -3.00 -4.83
N VAL A 44 -1.30 -2.82 -3.84
CA VAL A 44 -1.57 -3.36 -2.51
C VAL A 44 -2.81 -2.60 -2.10
N GLU A 45 -3.97 -3.19 -2.37
CA GLU A 45 -5.25 -2.75 -1.83
C GLU A 45 -4.98 -2.39 -0.38
N LYS A 46 -5.05 -1.09 -0.08
CA LYS A 46 -4.72 -0.60 1.24
C LYS A 46 -5.77 -1.18 2.17
N PHE A 47 -5.34 -1.99 3.14
CA PHE A 47 -6.26 -2.57 4.10
C PHE A 47 -6.99 -1.44 4.86
N VAL A 48 -8.31 -1.56 4.97
CA VAL A 48 -9.18 -0.65 5.71
C VAL A 48 -9.87 -1.45 6.81
N CYS A 49 -9.81 -0.95 8.04
CA CYS A 49 -10.44 -1.58 9.19
C CYS A 49 -11.97 -1.69 8.99
N PRO A 50 -12.56 -2.90 8.99
CA PRO A 50 -14.02 -3.07 8.94
C PRO A 50 -14.73 -2.58 10.21
N GLY A 51 -13.99 -2.52 11.33
CA GLY A 51 -14.46 -2.11 12.64
C GLY A 51 -13.33 -2.17 13.66
N VAL A 52 -13.67 -2.01 14.95
CA VAL A 52 -12.72 -2.19 16.04
C VAL A 52 -12.51 -3.69 16.27
N GLY A 53 -11.25 -4.14 16.29
CA GLY A 53 -10.92 -5.55 16.47
C GLY A 53 -9.64 -5.96 15.76
N ASN A 54 -9.44 -7.27 15.61
CA ASN A 54 -8.28 -7.84 14.92
C ASN A 54 -8.72 -8.53 13.64
N TYR A 55 -7.95 -8.35 12.57
CA TYR A 55 -8.29 -8.81 11.23
C TYR A 55 -7.06 -9.44 10.55
N PRO A 56 -7.27 -10.45 9.69
CA PRO A 56 -6.17 -11.08 8.96
C PRO A 56 -5.54 -10.09 7.97
N VAL A 57 -4.25 -10.29 7.68
CA VAL A 57 -3.58 -9.55 6.61
C VAL A 57 -3.98 -10.18 5.27
N PRO A 58 -4.57 -9.43 4.33
CA PRO A 58 -5.01 -9.98 3.04
C PRO A 58 -3.88 -10.68 2.29
N GLY A 59 -4.11 -11.93 1.89
CA GLY A 59 -3.11 -12.77 1.22
C GLY A 59 -2.06 -13.37 2.15
N GLN A 60 -2.20 -13.21 3.47
CA GLN A 60 -1.35 -13.80 4.51
C GLN A 60 -2.19 -14.46 5.62
N GLU A 61 -3.06 -15.38 5.22
CA GLU A 61 -3.83 -16.22 6.15
C GLU A 61 -2.91 -17.14 6.96
N CYS A 62 -3.27 -17.39 8.23
CA CYS A 62 -2.56 -18.32 9.12
C CYS A 62 -1.06 -18.04 9.30
N THR A 63 -0.70 -16.77 9.20
CA THR A 63 0.61 -16.26 9.59
C THR A 63 0.55 -15.73 11.01
N ASN A 64 1.70 -15.33 11.57
CA ASN A 64 1.72 -14.64 12.85
C ASN A 64 1.31 -13.16 12.74
N ALA A 65 1.05 -12.63 11.53
CA ALA A 65 0.76 -11.23 11.30
C ALA A 65 -0.76 -10.97 11.23
N TYR A 66 -1.20 -9.85 11.81
CA TYR A 66 -2.58 -9.40 11.76
C TYR A 66 -2.67 -7.87 11.86
N TYR A 67 -3.79 -7.28 11.45
CA TYR A 67 -4.09 -5.88 11.69
C TYR A 67 -4.92 -5.72 12.95
N SER A 68 -4.44 -4.88 13.88
CA SER A 68 -5.22 -4.43 15.02
C SER A 68 -5.82 -3.05 14.70
N CYS A 69 -7.13 -2.94 14.87
CA CYS A 69 -7.90 -1.75 14.56
C CYS A 69 -8.48 -1.19 15.86
N GLY A 70 -7.99 0.00 16.24
CA GLY A 70 -8.48 0.75 17.40
C GLY A 70 -9.74 1.57 17.10
N PRO A 71 -10.21 2.39 18.07
CA PRO A 71 -11.37 3.26 17.89
C PRO A 71 -11.24 4.29 16.76
N ASP A 72 -10.02 4.62 16.36
CA ASP A 72 -9.71 5.53 15.26
C ASP A 72 -9.73 4.83 13.89
N LEU A 73 -9.98 3.51 13.85
CA LEU A 73 -10.01 2.66 12.65
C LEU A 73 -8.71 2.72 11.83
N THR A 74 -7.59 3.08 12.46
CA THR A 74 -6.27 3.02 11.85
C THR A 74 -5.74 1.60 11.98
N PRO A 75 -5.42 0.91 10.86
CA PRO A 75 -4.86 -0.43 10.93
C PRO A 75 -3.40 -0.37 11.41
N VAL A 76 -3.10 -1.09 12.48
CA VAL A 76 -1.75 -1.27 13.00
C VAL A 76 -1.32 -2.71 12.77
N LEU A 77 -0.25 -2.91 12.00
CA LEU A 77 0.34 -4.23 11.80
C LEU A 77 0.92 -4.73 13.13
N SER A 78 0.45 -5.89 13.57
CA SER A 78 0.79 -6.52 14.83
C SER A 78 1.13 -7.99 14.62
N TYR A 79 1.81 -8.58 15.59
CA TYR A 79 2.26 -9.97 15.52
C TYR A 79 1.84 -10.76 16.75
N CYS A 80 1.39 -11.99 16.50
CA CYS A 80 1.05 -12.94 17.54
C CYS A 80 2.28 -13.33 18.38
N PRO A 81 2.12 -13.52 19.70
CA PRO A 81 3.24 -13.85 20.58
C PRO A 81 3.76 -15.28 20.34
N GLY A 82 5.08 -15.47 20.44
CA GLY A 82 5.71 -16.79 20.28
C GLY A 82 5.48 -17.40 18.90
N ALA A 83 5.22 -18.71 18.86
CA ALA A 83 4.97 -19.48 17.63
C ALA A 83 3.47 -19.66 17.33
N SER A 84 2.64 -18.71 17.76
CA SER A 84 1.20 -18.69 17.47
C SER A 84 0.91 -18.00 16.13
N VAL A 85 -0.22 -18.37 15.53
CA VAL A 85 -0.73 -17.83 14.27
C VAL A 85 -2.07 -17.14 14.52
N PHE A 86 -2.37 -16.13 13.73
CA PHE A 86 -3.65 -15.45 13.81
C PHE A 86 -4.74 -16.31 13.16
N GLU A 87 -5.78 -16.63 13.93
CA GLU A 87 -6.95 -17.38 13.47
C GLU A 87 -8.07 -16.40 13.10
N PRO A 88 -8.42 -16.24 11.80
CA PRO A 88 -9.40 -15.26 11.36
C PRO A 88 -10.82 -15.55 11.87
N THR A 89 -11.15 -16.81 12.12
CA THR A 89 -12.48 -17.22 12.59
C THR A 89 -12.74 -16.77 14.03
N THR A 90 -11.73 -16.87 14.89
CA THR A 90 -11.82 -16.48 16.30
C THR A 90 -11.28 -15.08 16.56
N GLN A 91 -10.60 -14.48 15.57
CA GLN A 91 -9.90 -13.19 15.64
C GLN A 91 -8.84 -13.14 16.75
N LEU A 92 -8.23 -14.29 17.05
CA LEU A 92 -7.28 -14.49 18.14
C LEU A 92 -6.03 -15.23 17.68
N CYS A 93 -4.94 -15.00 18.39
CA CYS A 93 -3.71 -15.78 18.22
C CYS A 93 -3.89 -17.18 18.83
N THR A 94 -3.78 -18.20 17.99
CA THR A 94 -3.92 -19.60 18.36
C THR A 94 -2.60 -20.34 18.10
N SER A 95 -2.32 -21.39 18.87
CA SER A 95 -1.14 -22.23 18.63
C SER A 95 -1.14 -22.77 17.20
N SER A 96 0.02 -22.72 16.54
CA SER A 96 0.18 -23.19 15.15
C SER A 96 -0.22 -24.65 14.94
N SER A 97 -0.16 -25.49 15.99
CA SER A 97 -0.59 -26.89 15.96
C SER A 97 -2.10 -27.10 16.08
N SER A 98 -2.86 -26.10 16.54
CA SER A 98 -4.29 -26.21 16.83
C SER A 98 -5.14 -25.17 16.11
N ALA A 99 -4.54 -24.29 15.31
CA ALA A 99 -5.25 -23.25 14.57
C ALA A 99 -6.12 -23.91 13.48
N PRO A 100 -7.45 -23.71 13.49
CA PRO A 100 -8.36 -24.23 12.46
C PRO A 100 -7.95 -23.86 11.03
N CYS A 101 -7.35 -22.69 10.86
CA CYS A 101 -6.93 -22.23 9.54
C CYS A 101 -5.68 -22.99 9.02
N LYS A 102 -4.98 -23.77 9.88
CA LYS A 102 -3.91 -24.69 9.48
C LYS A 102 -4.40 -26.08 9.09
N SER A 103 -5.64 -26.44 9.39
CA SER A 103 -6.25 -27.68 8.93
C SER A 103 -6.83 -27.50 7.53
N GLU A 104 -5.97 -27.65 6.51
CA GLU A 104 -6.36 -28.06 5.16
C GLU A 104 -5.92 -29.50 4.90
#